data_AF-A0A8T5KXV2-F1
#
_entry.id   AF-A0A8T5KXV2-F1
#
_cell.length_a   1.000
_cell.length_b   1.000
_cell.length_c   1.000
_cell.angle_alpha   90.00
_cell.angle_beta   90.00
_cell.angle_gamma   90.00
#
_symmetry.space_group_name_H-M   'P 1'
#
loop_
_entity.id
_entity.type
_entity.pdbx_description
1 polymer ?
#
loop_
_entity_poly.entity_id
_entity_poly.type
_entity_poly.pdbx_seq_one_letter_code
_entity_poly.pdbx_strand_id
1 'polypeptide(L)' 'MGKVIKKNVITRKPGYLYYVDGQGNVCEAKMSRGGKKKKKKAKKVAKKKTVKKKAKKKKKR' A
#
# COMPACT_ATOMS: atom_id res chain seq x y z
N MET A 1 16.18 -30.22 -13.41
CA MET A 1 17.12 -29.08 -13.31
C MET A 1 16.64 -27.98 -14.23
N GLY A 2 16.55 -26.72 -13.78
CA GLY A 2 16.08 -25.62 -14.62
C GLY A 2 17.14 -25.19 -15.64
N LYS A 3 16.71 -24.78 -16.85
CA LYS A 3 17.57 -24.23 -17.91
C LYS A 3 17.43 -22.71 -17.97
N VAL A 4 18.54 -21.98 -18.02
CA VAL A 4 18.53 -20.53 -18.25
C VAL A 4 18.24 -20.26 -19.72
N ILE A 5 17.09 -19.64 -20.01
CA ILE A 5 16.64 -19.37 -21.39
C ILE A 5 17.30 -18.10 -21.95
N LYS A 6 17.50 -17.07 -21.12
CA LYS A 6 18.07 -15.79 -21.56
C LYS A 6 18.81 -15.10 -20.43
N LYS A 7 20.01 -14.58 -20.71
CA LYS A 7 20.82 -13.76 -19.81
C LYS A 7 20.56 -12.27 -20.09
N ASN A 8 20.80 -11.42 -19.10
CA ASN A 8 20.77 -9.95 -19.22
C ASN A 8 19.42 -9.37 -19.70
N VAL A 9 18.30 -9.98 -19.30
CA VAL A 9 16.95 -9.52 -19.69
C VAL A 9 16.62 -8.14 -19.10
N ILE A 10 17.22 -7.78 -17.96
CA ILE A 10 17.02 -6.49 -17.31
C ILE A 10 18.34 -5.91 -16.79
N THR A 11 18.42 -4.59 -16.75
CA THR A 11 19.46 -3.85 -16.01
C THR A 11 18.93 -3.51 -14.62
N ARG A 12 19.60 -4.02 -13.58
CA ARG A 12 19.18 -3.81 -12.19
C ARG A 12 19.73 -2.50 -11.65
N LYS A 13 18.85 -1.66 -11.09
CA LYS A 13 19.23 -0.42 -10.42
C LYS A 13 19.53 -0.67 -8.93
N PRO A 14 20.54 0.00 -8.36
CA PRO A 14 20.80 -0.08 -6.94
C PRO A 14 19.61 0.49 -6.14
N GLY A 15 19.16 -0.25 -5.12
CA GLY A 15 18.06 0.21 -4.25
C GLY A 15 16.66 -0.21 -4.69
N TYR A 16 16.57 -1.10 -5.67
CA TYR A 16 15.31 -1.66 -6.13
C TYR A 16 15.29 -3.19 -6.00
N LEU A 17 14.15 -3.71 -5.59
CA LEU A 17 13.82 -5.12 -5.56
C LEU A 17 13.19 -5.51 -6.89
N TYR A 18 13.69 -6.59 -7.48
CA TYR A 18 13.17 -7.17 -8.72
C TYR A 18 12.60 -8.54 -8.43
N TYR A 19 11.36 -8.79 -8.83
CA TYR A 19 10.67 -10.07 -8.63
C TYR A 19 9.80 -10.43 -9.83
N VAL A 20 9.39 -11.69 -9.91
CA VAL A 20 8.47 -12.20 -10.92
C VAL A 20 7.08 -12.31 -10.30
N ASP A 21 6.06 -11.74 -10.94
CA ASP A 21 4.68 -11.90 -10.49
C ASP A 21 4.07 -13.23 -10.98
N GLY A 22 2.84 -13.53 -10.54
CA GLY A 22 2.15 -14.75 -10.98
C GLY A 22 1.81 -14.78 -12.47
N GLN A 23 1.88 -13.65 -13.17
CA GLN A 23 1.66 -13.53 -14.60
C GLN A 23 2.97 -13.67 -15.40
N GLY A 24 4.11 -13.82 -14.73
CA GLY A 24 5.42 -13.96 -15.37
C GLY A 24 6.12 -12.64 -15.72
N ASN A 25 5.61 -11.50 -15.26
CA ASN A 25 6.24 -10.20 -15.49
C ASN A 25 7.37 -9.95 -14.49
N VAL A 26 8.37 -9.19 -14.93
CA VAL A 26 9.42 -8.68 -14.03
C VAL A 26 9.02 -7.31 -13.49
N CYS A 27 8.78 -7.23 -12.19
CA CYS A 27 8.37 -6.00 -11.51
C CYS A 27 9.52 -5.36 -10.74
N GLU A 28 9.50 -4.03 -10.62
CA GLU A 28 10.48 -3.21 -9.87
C GLU A 28 9.80 -2.53 -8.66
N ALA A 29 10.40 -2.64 -7.47
CA ALA A 29 9.92 -1.96 -6.25
C ALA A 29 11.05 -1.29 -5.48
N LYS A 30 10.85 -0.05 -5.02
CA LYS A 30 11.87 0.69 -4.25
C LYS A 30 12.06 0.04 -2.88
N MET A 31 13.29 -0.38 -2.58
CA MET A 31 13.60 -0.99 -1.29
C MET A 31 13.44 0.03 -0.15
N SER A 32 12.67 -0.34 0.86
CA SER A 32 12.60 0.42 2.11
C SER A 32 13.80 0.08 2.98
N ARG A 33 14.99 0.56 2.60
CA ARG A 33 16.18 0.44 3.45
C ARG A 33 15.94 1.25 4.72
N GLY A 34 15.93 0.57 5.87
CA GLY A 34 15.61 1.17 7.16
C GLY A 34 16.66 2.21 7.54
N GLY A 35 16.40 3.48 7.22
CA GLY A 35 17.33 4.58 7.53
C GLY A 35 16.69 5.78 8.23
N LYS A 36 15.36 5.86 8.32
CA LYS A 36 14.67 6.88 9.12
C LYS A 36 13.40 6.27 9.71
N LYS A 37 13.28 6.29 11.04
CA LYS A 37 12.01 6.01 11.74
C LYS A 37 10.95 6.92 11.10
N LYS A 38 10.05 6.37 10.28
CA LYS A 38 8.87 7.09 9.82
C LYS A 38 8.12 7.51 11.09
N LYS A 39 8.11 8.80 11.43
CA LYS A 39 7.14 9.34 12.39
C LYS A 39 5.79 8.82 11.90
N LYS A 40 5.09 8.04 12.74
CA LYS A 40 3.77 7.49 12.41
C LYS A 40 2.93 8.65 11.87
N LYS A 41 2.62 8.64 10.56
CA LYS A 41 1.56 9.52 10.06
C LYS A 41 0.31 9.05 10.79
N ALA A 42 -0.15 9.85 11.75
CA ALA A 42 -1.43 9.61 12.41
C ALA A 42 -2.45 9.41 11.28
N LYS A 43 -3.04 8.22 11.20
CA LYS A 43 -4.17 7.98 10.31
C LYS A 43 -5.19 9.05 10.66
N LYS A 44 -5.47 9.99 9.74
CA LYS A 44 -6.63 10.87 9.85
C LYS A 44 -7.82 9.93 9.92
N VAL A 45 -8.36 9.78 11.13
CA VAL A 45 -9.58 9.04 11.41
C VAL A 45 -10.64 9.67 10.50
N ALA A 46 -11.17 8.89 9.55
CA ALA A 46 -12.21 9.35 8.65
C ALA A 46 -13.40 9.78 9.51
N LYS A 47 -13.58 11.09 9.65
CA LYS A 47 -14.74 11.67 10.31
C LYS A 47 -15.97 11.36 9.44
N LYS A 48 -16.93 10.68 10.08
CA LYS A 48 -18.37 10.98 10.08
C LYS A 48 -19.25 10.32 9.00
N LYS A 49 -20.01 9.29 9.43
CA LYS A 49 -21.46 9.22 9.20
C LYS A 49 -22.16 8.64 10.44
N THR A 50 -22.36 9.46 11.48
CA THR A 50 -23.35 9.15 12.51
C THR A 50 -24.72 9.51 11.98
N VAL A 51 -25.51 8.47 11.75
CA VAL A 51 -26.93 8.50 11.39
C VAL A 51 -27.67 9.41 12.37
N LYS A 52 -28.31 10.48 11.86
CA LYS A 52 -29.25 11.31 12.63
C LYS A 52 -30.41 10.42 13.09
N LYS A 53 -30.33 9.88 14.31
CA LYS A 53 -31.50 9.34 15.02
C LYS A 53 -32.48 10.51 15.21
N LYS A 54 -33.58 10.52 14.44
CA LYS A 54 -34.76 11.35 14.70
C LYS A 54 -35.35 10.94 16.03
N ALA A 55 -35.10 11.69 17.09
CA ALA A 55 -35.83 11.58 18.35
C ALA A 55 -36.91 12.67 18.38
N LYS A 56 -38.18 12.23 18.34
CA LYS A 56 -39.40 13.01 18.60
C LYS A 56 -39.19 13.93 19.82
N LYS A 57 -39.35 15.25 19.65
CA LYS A 57 -39.50 16.16 20.79
C LYS A 57 -40.97 16.52 20.94
N LYS A 58 -41.50 16.14 22.10
CA LYS A 58 -42.87 16.37 22.60
C LYS A 58 -43.34 17.81 22.38
N LYS A 59 -44.56 17.92 21.85
CA LYS A 59 -45.46 19.08 21.88
C LYS A 59 -45.54 19.62 23.32
N LYS A 60 -45.33 20.92 23.50
CA LYS A 60 -45.45 21.58 24.81
C LYS A 60 -46.33 22.82 24.65
N ARG A 61 -47.35 22.87 25.50
CA ARG A 61 -48.38 23.90 25.69
C ARG A 61 -49.56 23.81 24.71
#